data_AF-A0A966XHI8-F1
#
_entry.id   AF-A0A966XHI8-F1
#
_cell.length_a   1.000
_cell.length_b   1.000
_cell.length_c   1.000
_cell.angle_alpha   90.00
_cell.angle_beta   90.00
_cell.angle_gamma   90.00
#
_symmetry.space_group_name_H-M   'P 1'
#
loop_
_entity.id
_entity.type
_entity.pdbx_description
1 polymer ?
#
loop_
_entity_poly.entity_id
_entity_poly.type
_entity_poly.pdbx_seq_one_letter_code
_entity_poly.pdbx_strand_id
1 'polypeptide(L)'
;KWLAARYEDIAELNSAWGNVFWSMEYSAFDQIDLPNLTVTEANPAHQLSFRRFSSDQVVAFNRLQVDILRKFTHAPIAHNYMGRITDFDHYKVGDDLDIASWDSYPLGFLEDRVGADVAHQKRYARQGDPDFQAFHHDLYRTVGKGRWWVMEQQPGPVNWAPFNPDPLPGMVRLWTWEAFAHGAEAVCYFRWRQAPMAQEQMHAGLLRPDSQEAPALCEARETAREITQASDVLQGQSDIGLFFDYDSDAMWHIQPHGAGLSYFGLVFEIYKALRALGLSVDILAPNTRNFDGYKVILAPGMMHMPSELKDALAQAKGQVVIGPRSAARDIDMTIPVPLPPDFPGVDVTVARVESIRPDTPLPLDHGGALCNYREILEGSAAVVLCA
;
A
#
# COMPACT_ATOMS: atom_id res chain seq x y z
N LYS A 1 -17.16 2.42 22.72
CA LYS A 1 -17.38 3.83 22.28
C LYS A 1 -17.25 3.99 20.78
N TRP A 2 -16.10 3.66 20.16
CA TRP A 2 -15.95 3.71 18.69
C TRP A 2 -17.02 2.87 17.97
N LEU A 3 -17.25 1.63 18.43
CA LEU A 3 -18.33 0.77 17.91
C LEU A 3 -19.71 1.40 18.04
N ALA A 4 -20.04 1.97 19.20
CA ALA A 4 -21.32 2.64 19.45
C ALA A 4 -21.51 3.96 18.67
N ALA A 5 -20.45 4.49 18.04
CA ALA A 5 -20.55 5.62 17.12
C ALA A 5 -20.72 5.16 15.65
N ARG A 6 -20.42 3.89 15.38
CA ARG A 6 -20.49 3.28 14.04
C ARG A 6 -21.83 2.55 13.83
N TYR A 7 -22.32 1.88 14.85
CA TYR A 7 -23.59 1.15 14.83
C TYR A 7 -24.58 1.86 15.75
N GLU A 8 -25.83 1.97 15.31
CA GLU A 8 -26.97 2.55 16.02
C GLU A 8 -27.18 1.88 17.37
N ASP A 9 -27.15 0.55 17.40
CA ASP A 9 -27.25 -0.24 18.62
C ASP A 9 -26.50 -1.58 18.56
N ILE A 10 -26.58 -2.37 19.64
CA ILE A 10 -25.91 -3.67 19.73
C ILE A 10 -26.54 -4.73 18.81
N ALA A 11 -27.82 -4.60 18.48
CA ALA A 11 -28.53 -5.52 17.60
C ALA A 11 -28.05 -5.34 16.15
N GLU A 12 -27.85 -4.10 15.71
CA GLU A 12 -27.23 -3.80 14.41
C GLU A 12 -25.82 -4.38 14.33
N LEU A 13 -24.98 -4.18 15.36
CA LEU A 13 -23.63 -4.78 15.38
C LEU A 13 -23.69 -6.30 15.31
N ASN A 14 -24.54 -6.95 16.11
CA ASN A 14 -24.67 -8.41 16.09
C ASN A 14 -25.11 -8.93 14.72
N SER A 15 -26.03 -8.21 14.05
CA SER A 15 -26.46 -8.53 12.69
C SER A 15 -25.33 -8.35 11.69
N ALA A 16 -24.65 -7.21 11.70
CA ALA A 16 -23.56 -6.88 10.78
C ALA A 16 -22.38 -7.86 10.89
N TRP A 17 -22.05 -8.28 12.12
CA TRP A 17 -20.95 -9.23 12.35
C TRP A 17 -21.37 -10.69 12.23
N GLY A 18 -22.66 -10.98 12.06
CA GLY A 18 -23.17 -12.35 12.04
C GLY A 18 -22.90 -13.09 13.36
N ASN A 19 -23.00 -12.41 14.49
CA ASN A 19 -22.62 -12.95 15.81
C ASN A 19 -23.50 -14.11 16.29
N VAL A 20 -24.58 -14.44 15.57
CA VAL A 20 -25.32 -15.71 15.77
C VAL A 20 -24.41 -16.92 15.58
N PHE A 21 -23.39 -16.82 14.71
CA PHE A 21 -22.41 -17.88 14.51
C PHE A 21 -21.59 -18.08 15.78
N TRP A 22 -21.48 -19.33 16.23
CA TRP A 22 -20.81 -19.72 17.47
C TRP A 22 -21.29 -18.95 18.73
N SER A 23 -22.54 -18.46 18.73
CA SER A 23 -23.16 -17.79 19.87
C SER A 23 -22.33 -16.60 20.41
N MET A 24 -21.81 -15.77 19.51
CA MET A 24 -21.01 -14.58 19.83
C MET A 24 -21.84 -13.32 20.14
N GLU A 25 -23.17 -13.42 20.19
CA GLU A 25 -24.06 -12.27 20.37
C GLU A 25 -23.78 -11.53 21.69
N TYR A 26 -23.67 -10.21 21.59
CA TYR A 26 -23.50 -9.32 22.72
C TYR A 26 -24.83 -8.66 23.11
N SER A 27 -25.10 -8.54 24.41
CA SER A 27 -26.26 -7.81 24.92
C SER A 27 -26.00 -6.31 25.14
N ALA A 28 -24.73 -5.92 25.21
CA ALA A 28 -24.30 -4.52 25.31
C ALA A 28 -22.85 -4.36 24.79
N PHE A 29 -22.47 -3.14 24.40
CA PHE A 29 -21.14 -2.85 23.86
C PHE A 29 -19.99 -3.05 24.87
N ASP A 30 -20.26 -3.00 26.18
CA ASP A 30 -19.26 -3.19 27.24
C ASP A 30 -18.89 -4.67 27.47
N GLN A 31 -19.58 -5.59 26.81
CA GLN A 31 -19.22 -7.02 26.77
C GLN A 31 -18.21 -7.35 25.66
N ILE A 32 -17.88 -6.39 24.80
CA ILE A 32 -16.97 -6.60 23.67
C ILE A 32 -15.53 -6.38 24.15
N ASP A 33 -14.79 -7.47 24.27
CA ASP A 33 -13.34 -7.47 24.48
C ASP A 33 -12.57 -7.31 23.16
N LEU A 34 -11.24 -7.20 23.25
CA LEU A 34 -10.38 -7.14 22.07
C LEU A 34 -10.34 -8.49 21.33
N PRO A 35 -10.14 -8.50 20.00
CA PRO A 35 -10.14 -9.73 19.19
C PRO A 35 -8.82 -10.52 19.25
N ASN A 36 -8.12 -10.48 20.39
CA ASN A 36 -6.87 -11.21 20.62
C ASN A 36 -7.04 -12.26 21.73
N LEU A 37 -6.19 -13.28 21.73
CA LEU A 37 -6.16 -14.33 22.77
C LEU A 37 -7.50 -15.10 22.91
N THR A 38 -8.31 -15.13 21.86
CA THR A 38 -9.46 -16.02 21.73
C THR A 38 -9.00 -17.47 21.62
N VAL A 39 -9.88 -18.44 21.96
CA VAL A 39 -9.55 -19.88 21.93
C VAL A 39 -9.13 -20.34 20.51
N THR A 40 -9.77 -19.77 19.50
CA THR A 40 -9.47 -19.96 18.07
C THR A 40 -9.67 -18.62 17.34
N GLU A 41 -9.73 -18.62 16.01
CA GLU A 41 -9.92 -17.43 15.18
C GLU A 41 -11.06 -16.54 15.68
N ALA A 42 -10.77 -15.25 15.86
CA ALA A 42 -11.79 -14.26 16.18
C ALA A 42 -12.63 -13.93 14.92
N ASN A 43 -13.85 -13.44 15.12
CA ASN A 43 -14.73 -13.01 14.04
C ASN A 43 -14.00 -12.00 13.11
N PRO A 44 -13.96 -12.21 11.77
CA PRO A 44 -13.28 -11.30 10.84
C PRO A 44 -13.82 -9.87 10.89
N ALA A 45 -15.14 -9.68 11.09
CA ALA A 45 -15.75 -8.36 11.21
C ALA A 45 -15.27 -7.62 12.48
N HIS A 46 -15.08 -8.37 13.56
CA HIS A 46 -14.51 -7.87 14.81
C HIS A 46 -13.04 -7.49 14.63
N GLN A 47 -12.22 -8.36 14.01
CA GLN A 47 -10.83 -8.05 13.71
C GLN A 47 -10.69 -6.80 12.83
N LEU A 48 -11.50 -6.68 11.78
CA LEU A 48 -11.47 -5.53 10.87
C LEU A 48 -11.91 -4.24 11.58
N SER A 49 -12.96 -4.31 12.40
CA SER A 49 -13.40 -3.17 13.22
C SER A 49 -12.31 -2.72 14.19
N PHE A 50 -11.55 -3.65 14.79
CA PHE A 50 -10.43 -3.30 15.66
C PHE A 50 -9.23 -2.71 14.89
N ARG A 51 -8.94 -3.20 13.68
CA ARG A 51 -7.93 -2.60 12.77
C ARG A 51 -8.31 -1.16 12.41
N ARG A 52 -9.56 -0.94 11.98
CA ARG A 52 -10.10 0.40 11.68
C ARG A 52 -10.06 1.32 12.88
N PHE A 53 -10.49 0.85 14.06
CA PHE A 53 -10.38 1.60 15.31
C PHE A 53 -8.93 2.01 15.59
N SER A 54 -7.97 1.07 15.51
CA SER A 54 -6.56 1.35 15.77
C SER A 54 -6.01 2.41 14.82
N SER A 55 -6.36 2.33 13.53
CA SER A 55 -6.03 3.35 12.54
C SER A 55 -6.64 4.71 12.88
N ASP A 56 -7.93 4.75 13.21
CA ASP A 56 -8.62 6.00 13.55
C ASP A 56 -8.04 6.65 14.83
N GLN A 57 -7.49 5.86 15.76
CA GLN A 57 -6.76 6.39 16.91
C GLN A 57 -5.45 7.08 16.50
N VAL A 58 -4.75 6.59 15.47
CA VAL A 58 -3.57 7.28 14.89
C VAL A 58 -4.00 8.59 14.24
N VAL A 59 -5.09 8.58 13.46
CA VAL A 59 -5.65 9.78 12.84
C VAL A 59 -6.02 10.83 13.90
N ALA A 60 -6.74 10.43 14.96
CA ALA A 60 -7.11 11.34 16.04
C ALA A 60 -5.89 11.91 16.78
N PHE A 61 -4.86 11.11 16.99
CA PHE A 61 -3.61 11.56 17.61
C PHE A 61 -2.84 12.55 16.73
N ASN A 62 -2.77 12.29 15.42
CA ASN A 62 -2.20 13.22 14.45
C ASN A 62 -2.98 14.55 14.43
N ARG A 63 -4.31 14.48 14.30
CA ARG A 63 -5.19 15.64 14.22
C ARG A 63 -5.06 16.57 15.42
N LEU A 64 -4.92 16.02 16.63
CA LEU A 64 -4.66 16.80 17.84
C LEU A 64 -3.43 17.70 17.68
N GLN A 65 -2.34 17.18 17.12
CA GLN A 65 -1.12 17.95 16.91
C GLN A 65 -1.28 18.96 15.78
N VAL A 66 -1.92 18.58 14.66
CA VAL A 66 -2.23 19.47 13.54
C VAL A 66 -3.05 20.68 14.02
N ASP A 67 -4.12 20.45 14.77
CA ASP A 67 -5.00 21.50 15.31
C ASP A 67 -4.26 22.46 16.25
N ILE A 68 -3.27 21.98 16.99
CA ILE A 68 -2.41 22.82 17.82
C ILE A 68 -1.47 23.64 16.93
N LEU A 69 -0.75 22.99 16.02
CA LEU A 69 0.24 23.66 15.15
C LEU A 69 -0.39 24.76 14.30
N ARG A 70 -1.57 24.51 13.72
CA ARG A 70 -2.29 25.50 12.89
C ARG A 70 -2.65 26.79 13.62
N LYS A 71 -2.69 26.80 14.95
CA LYS A 71 -2.91 28.02 15.76
C LYS A 71 -1.66 28.89 15.87
N PHE A 72 -0.48 28.32 15.65
CA PHE A 72 0.81 28.97 15.92
C PHE A 72 1.72 29.10 14.69
N THR A 73 1.44 28.39 13.59
CA THR A 73 2.22 28.48 12.35
C THR A 73 1.39 28.28 11.09
N HIS A 74 1.83 28.90 9.99
CA HIS A 74 1.33 28.67 8.63
C HIS A 74 2.26 27.76 7.81
N ALA A 75 3.35 27.27 8.41
CA ALA A 75 4.25 26.34 7.73
C ALA A 75 3.52 25.04 7.34
N PRO A 76 3.90 24.41 6.21
CA PRO A 76 3.35 23.10 5.83
C PRO A 76 3.60 22.06 6.92
N ILE A 77 2.57 21.27 7.23
CA ILE A 77 2.66 20.16 8.18
C ILE A 77 2.78 18.85 7.38
N ALA A 78 3.77 18.03 7.75
CA ALA A 78 4.06 16.76 7.13
C ALA A 78 4.20 15.66 8.19
N HIS A 79 4.04 14.41 7.74
CA HIS A 79 4.37 13.21 8.50
C HIS A 79 5.23 12.30 7.62
N ASN A 80 6.19 11.60 8.22
CA ASN A 80 7.07 10.65 7.55
C ASN A 80 6.52 9.23 7.67
N TYR A 81 5.90 8.77 6.58
CA TYR A 81 5.40 7.41 6.44
C TYR A 81 6.53 6.41 6.12
N MET A 82 6.21 5.12 6.05
CA MET A 82 7.20 4.03 5.92
C MET A 82 6.89 3.10 4.74
N GLY A 83 7.90 2.41 4.22
CA GLY A 83 7.71 1.38 3.20
C GLY A 83 6.88 0.19 3.73
N ARG A 84 5.81 -0.18 3.03
CA ARG A 84 4.89 -1.30 3.33
C ARG A 84 4.52 -1.41 4.82
N ILE A 85 4.12 -0.29 5.41
CA ILE A 85 3.35 -0.29 6.66
C ILE A 85 1.90 -0.05 6.30
N THR A 86 1.04 -1.01 6.63
CA THR A 86 -0.39 -0.97 6.31
C THR A 86 -1.28 -1.05 7.55
N ASP A 87 -0.69 -0.91 8.74
CA ASP A 87 -1.40 -0.99 10.02
C ASP A 87 -2.36 0.18 10.28
N PHE A 88 -2.23 1.28 9.53
CA PHE A 88 -3.15 2.41 9.55
C PHE A 88 -3.36 2.98 8.14
N ASP A 89 -4.47 3.66 7.95
CA ASP A 89 -4.86 4.28 6.68
C ASP A 89 -4.10 5.61 6.50
N HIS A 90 -3.18 5.61 5.55
CA HIS A 90 -2.33 6.77 5.30
C HIS A 90 -3.09 7.89 4.58
N TYR A 91 -4.13 7.56 3.80
CA TYR A 91 -4.96 8.58 3.16
C TYR A 91 -5.71 9.40 4.20
N LYS A 92 -6.30 8.74 5.22
CA LYS A 92 -6.98 9.45 6.32
C LYS A 92 -6.05 10.33 7.14
N VAL A 93 -4.80 9.90 7.37
CA VAL A 93 -3.81 10.75 8.06
C VAL A 93 -3.40 11.92 7.16
N GLY A 94 -3.17 11.65 5.86
CA GLY A 94 -2.81 12.65 4.86
C GLY A 94 -3.89 13.71 4.62
N ASP A 95 -5.15 13.41 4.92
CA ASP A 95 -6.25 14.36 4.83
C ASP A 95 -6.04 15.60 5.72
N ASP A 96 -5.38 15.43 6.87
CA ASP A 96 -5.07 16.50 7.82
C ASP A 96 -3.74 17.23 7.53
N LEU A 97 -2.96 16.78 6.53
CA LEU A 97 -1.60 17.24 6.26
C LEU A 97 -1.48 18.03 4.93
N ASP A 98 -0.40 18.81 4.81
CA ASP A 98 -0.09 19.58 3.60
C ASP A 98 0.84 18.83 2.63
N ILE A 99 1.66 17.92 3.17
CA ILE A 99 2.67 17.16 2.45
C ILE A 99 2.69 15.74 3.02
N ALA A 100 2.62 14.74 2.15
CA ALA A 100 2.96 13.38 2.53
C ALA A 100 4.47 13.18 2.36
N SER A 101 5.18 12.85 3.44
CA SER A 101 6.58 12.48 3.31
C SER A 101 6.78 11.02 3.65
N TRP A 102 7.87 10.40 3.21
CA TRP A 102 8.15 9.04 3.59
C TRP A 102 9.65 8.73 3.62
N ASP A 103 9.97 7.58 4.23
CA ASP A 103 11.32 7.17 4.52
C ASP A 103 11.73 5.98 3.63
N SER A 104 12.69 6.24 2.73
CA SER A 104 13.16 5.33 1.68
C SER A 104 14.49 4.68 2.05
N TYR A 105 14.44 3.37 2.33
CA TYR A 105 15.59 2.52 2.61
C TYR A 105 15.64 1.27 1.71
N PRO A 106 15.93 1.43 0.40
CA PRO A 106 15.77 0.37 -0.59
C PRO A 106 16.51 -0.94 -0.27
N LEU A 107 17.70 -0.86 0.34
CA LEU A 107 18.49 -2.07 0.64
C LEU A 107 17.89 -2.85 1.80
N GLY A 108 17.42 -2.16 2.83
CA GLY A 108 16.81 -2.83 3.97
C GLY A 108 15.46 -3.43 3.59
N PHE A 109 14.63 -2.67 2.85
CA PHE A 109 13.31 -3.12 2.41
C PHE A 109 13.36 -4.36 1.51
N LEU A 110 14.41 -4.52 0.71
CA LEU A 110 14.64 -5.74 -0.08
C LEU A 110 14.73 -7.01 0.79
N GLU A 111 15.28 -6.88 1.99
CA GLU A 111 15.48 -8.01 2.91
C GLU A 111 14.25 -8.32 3.77
N ASP A 112 13.46 -7.31 4.18
CA ASP A 112 12.37 -7.51 5.15
C ASP A 112 10.95 -7.18 4.63
N ARG A 113 10.78 -6.39 3.56
CA ARG A 113 9.43 -5.90 3.13
C ARG A 113 9.02 -6.22 1.71
N VAL A 114 9.96 -6.39 0.78
CA VAL A 114 9.60 -6.66 -0.63
C VAL A 114 8.92 -8.04 -0.76
N GLY A 115 9.37 -9.03 0.02
CA GLY A 115 8.98 -10.43 -0.16
C GLY A 115 9.66 -11.09 -1.36
N ALA A 116 10.82 -10.56 -1.76
CA ALA A 116 11.65 -11.08 -2.84
C ALA A 116 12.21 -12.47 -2.50
N ASP A 117 12.37 -13.32 -3.52
CA ASP A 117 13.11 -14.57 -3.35
C ASP A 117 14.61 -14.33 -3.18
N VAL A 118 15.33 -15.37 -2.74
CA VAL A 118 16.78 -15.30 -2.48
C VAL A 118 17.59 -14.93 -3.73
N ALA A 119 17.14 -15.31 -4.93
CA ALA A 119 17.87 -14.99 -6.15
C ALA A 119 17.74 -13.49 -6.49
N HIS A 120 16.54 -12.94 -6.31
CA HIS A 120 16.25 -11.53 -6.48
C HIS A 120 16.98 -10.68 -5.41
N GLN A 121 16.93 -11.09 -4.14
CA GLN A 121 17.69 -10.45 -3.05
C GLN A 121 19.19 -10.41 -3.38
N LYS A 122 19.79 -11.53 -3.80
CA LYS A 122 21.21 -11.57 -4.19
C LYS A 122 21.54 -10.65 -5.37
N ARG A 123 20.64 -10.57 -6.35
CA ARG A 123 20.85 -9.76 -7.56
C ARG A 123 20.85 -8.26 -7.25
N TYR A 124 19.98 -7.83 -6.34
CA TYR A 124 19.75 -6.42 -6.05
C TYR A 124 20.23 -5.99 -4.65
N ALA A 125 21.02 -6.82 -3.98
CA ALA A 125 21.48 -6.61 -2.60
C ALA A 125 22.08 -5.22 -2.35
N ARG A 126 22.68 -4.58 -3.37
CA ARG A 126 23.37 -3.30 -3.24
C ARG A 126 22.68 -2.15 -3.96
N GLN A 127 21.45 -2.37 -4.46
CA GLN A 127 20.67 -1.42 -5.24
C GLN A 127 19.20 -1.30 -4.76
N GLY A 128 18.68 -2.32 -4.09
CA GLY A 128 17.26 -2.42 -3.74
C GLY A 128 16.42 -2.96 -4.89
N ASP A 129 15.19 -3.39 -4.59
CA ASP A 129 14.22 -3.77 -5.62
C ASP A 129 13.95 -2.57 -6.55
N PRO A 130 13.95 -2.72 -7.89
CA PRO A 130 13.79 -1.60 -8.81
C PRO A 130 12.46 -0.85 -8.71
N ASP A 131 11.43 -1.46 -8.14
CA ASP A 131 10.06 -0.97 -8.19
C ASP A 131 9.50 -0.65 -6.80
N PHE A 132 10.10 -1.16 -5.72
CA PHE A 132 9.55 -1.01 -4.38
C PHE A 132 9.48 0.45 -3.92
N GLN A 133 10.58 1.21 -4.01
CA GLN A 133 10.53 2.64 -3.67
C GLN A 133 9.69 3.44 -4.66
N ALA A 134 9.70 3.08 -5.95
CA ALA A 134 8.88 3.73 -6.97
C ALA A 134 7.38 3.59 -6.66
N PHE A 135 6.92 2.41 -6.24
CA PHE A 135 5.54 2.19 -5.78
C PHE A 135 5.18 3.13 -4.63
N HIS A 136 6.07 3.29 -3.66
CA HIS A 136 5.83 4.18 -2.51
C HIS A 136 5.88 5.65 -2.92
N HIS A 137 6.72 6.04 -3.88
CA HIS A 137 6.68 7.39 -4.47
C HIS A 137 5.29 7.70 -5.04
N ASP A 138 4.74 6.78 -5.85
CA ASP A 138 3.43 6.96 -6.46
C ASP A 138 2.30 6.94 -5.42
N LEU A 139 2.37 6.06 -4.42
CA LEU A 139 1.43 6.02 -3.29
C LEU A 139 1.43 7.33 -2.49
N TYR A 140 2.62 7.81 -2.09
CA TYR A 140 2.72 9.01 -1.26
C TYR A 140 2.47 10.30 -2.02
N ARG A 141 2.66 10.31 -3.34
CA ARG A 141 2.14 11.37 -4.20
C ARG A 141 0.63 11.50 -4.10
N THR A 142 -0.09 10.38 -4.10
CA THR A 142 -1.56 10.39 -3.94
C THR A 142 -1.98 10.75 -2.51
N VAL A 143 -1.34 10.19 -1.48
CA VAL A 143 -1.60 10.55 -0.07
C VAL A 143 -1.38 12.05 0.17
N GLY A 144 -0.34 12.62 -0.45
CA GLY A 144 0.02 14.03 -0.37
C GLY A 144 -0.77 14.96 -1.29
N LYS A 145 -1.79 14.44 -1.99
CA LYS A 145 -2.62 15.22 -2.94
C LYS A 145 -1.76 15.94 -3.98
N GLY A 146 -0.71 15.27 -4.46
CA GLY A 146 0.29 15.77 -5.40
C GLY A 146 1.58 16.28 -4.74
N ARG A 147 1.56 16.69 -3.46
CA ARG A 147 2.72 17.25 -2.76
C ARG A 147 3.35 16.22 -1.84
N TRP A 148 4.57 15.78 -2.16
CA TRP A 148 5.22 14.73 -1.38
C TRP A 148 6.75 14.84 -1.37
N TRP A 149 7.36 14.38 -0.27
CA TRP A 149 8.82 14.42 -0.05
C TRP A 149 9.37 13.02 0.29
N VAL A 150 10.66 12.83 0.09
CA VAL A 150 11.42 11.80 0.83
C VAL A 150 12.04 12.49 2.05
N MET A 151 11.51 12.24 3.25
CA MET A 151 12.02 12.86 4.48
C MET A 151 13.31 12.19 4.96
N GLU A 152 13.42 10.88 4.72
CA GLU A 152 14.62 10.12 5.01
C GLU A 152 15.03 9.27 3.80
N GLN A 153 16.15 9.60 3.18
CA GLN A 153 16.75 8.83 2.09
C GLN A 153 18.01 8.13 2.60
N GLN A 154 18.11 6.82 2.33
CA GLN A 154 19.28 6.01 2.65
C GLN A 154 20.59 6.56 2.04
N PRO A 155 21.60 6.91 2.85
CA PRO A 155 22.90 7.41 2.38
C PRO A 155 24.02 6.36 2.48
N GLY A 156 23.71 5.09 2.78
CA GLY A 156 24.71 4.06 3.04
C GLY A 156 24.12 2.83 3.73
N PRO A 157 24.95 1.94 4.29
CA PRO A 157 24.47 0.82 5.10
C PRO A 157 23.62 1.29 6.27
N VAL A 158 22.54 0.56 6.55
CA VAL A 158 21.68 0.75 7.73
C VAL A 158 22.05 -0.26 8.83
N ASN A 159 21.28 -0.30 9.92
CA ASN A 159 21.55 -1.18 11.07
C ASN A 159 20.46 -2.22 11.35
N TRP A 160 19.27 -2.05 10.78
CA TRP A 160 18.07 -2.77 11.22
C TRP A 160 17.68 -3.96 10.34
N ALA A 161 18.19 -4.03 9.11
CA ALA A 161 17.88 -5.15 8.21
C ALA A 161 18.67 -6.40 8.61
N PRO A 162 18.21 -7.61 8.25
CA PRO A 162 18.98 -8.84 8.47
C PRO A 162 20.39 -8.79 7.88
N PHE A 163 20.55 -8.15 6.72
CA PHE A 163 21.83 -7.91 6.06
C PHE A 163 21.89 -6.44 5.62
N ASN A 164 23.00 -5.76 5.91
CA ASN A 164 23.13 -4.32 5.71
C ASN A 164 24.32 -4.00 4.78
N PRO A 165 24.19 -4.29 3.47
CA PRO A 165 25.25 -4.02 2.52
C PRO A 165 25.43 -2.52 2.26
N ASP A 166 26.63 -2.16 1.82
CA ASP A 166 26.92 -0.82 1.28
C ASP A 166 26.29 -0.68 -0.11
N PRO A 167 25.59 0.43 -0.42
CA PRO A 167 25.09 0.68 -1.77
C PRO A 167 26.20 0.58 -2.82
N LEU A 168 25.84 0.29 -4.08
CA LEU A 168 26.80 0.50 -5.18
C LEU A 168 27.11 2.00 -5.34
N PRO A 169 28.32 2.36 -5.81
CA PRO A 169 28.62 3.73 -6.17
C PRO A 169 27.59 4.29 -7.15
N GLY A 170 27.01 5.45 -6.83
CA GLY A 170 25.99 6.13 -7.63
C GLY A 170 24.55 5.81 -7.24
N MET A 171 24.29 4.87 -6.32
CA MET A 171 22.92 4.51 -5.93
C MET A 171 22.22 5.61 -5.14
N VAL A 172 22.93 6.37 -4.31
CA VAL A 172 22.32 7.48 -3.56
C VAL A 172 21.90 8.57 -4.53
N ARG A 173 22.73 8.86 -5.54
CA ARG A 173 22.36 9.73 -6.68
C ARG A 173 21.17 9.16 -7.46
N LEU A 174 21.15 7.85 -7.76
CA LEU A 174 20.06 7.20 -8.50
C LEU A 174 18.73 7.32 -7.76
N TRP A 175 18.65 6.91 -6.49
CA TRP A 175 17.42 6.99 -5.70
C TRP A 175 16.94 8.43 -5.52
N THR A 176 17.88 9.38 -5.42
CA THR A 176 17.53 10.81 -5.36
C THR A 176 16.86 11.27 -6.67
N TRP A 177 17.43 10.93 -7.83
CA TRP A 177 16.83 11.26 -9.13
C TRP A 177 15.52 10.49 -9.40
N GLU A 178 15.41 9.25 -8.93
CA GLU A 178 14.18 8.46 -9.01
C GLU A 178 13.04 9.15 -8.27
N ALA A 179 13.28 9.62 -7.04
CA ALA A 179 12.29 10.37 -6.28
C ALA A 179 11.83 11.65 -7.03
N PHE A 180 12.77 12.43 -7.57
CA PHE A 180 12.44 13.62 -8.38
C PHE A 180 11.68 13.27 -9.67
N ALA A 181 12.03 12.17 -10.34
CA ALA A 181 11.33 11.70 -11.53
C ALA A 181 9.87 11.29 -11.23
N HIS A 182 9.60 10.84 -10.01
CA HIS A 182 8.24 10.57 -9.52
C HIS A 182 7.55 11.81 -8.90
N GLY A 183 8.21 12.98 -8.92
CA GLY A 183 7.64 14.27 -8.51
C GLY A 183 7.88 14.69 -7.06
N ALA A 184 8.89 14.14 -6.38
CA ALA A 184 9.24 14.61 -5.03
C ALA A 184 9.60 16.10 -5.05
N GLU A 185 9.07 16.90 -4.12
CA GLU A 185 9.51 18.30 -4.00
C GLU A 185 10.85 18.41 -3.26
N ALA A 186 11.18 17.42 -2.42
CA ALA A 186 12.43 17.37 -1.66
C ALA A 186 12.87 15.92 -1.38
N VAL A 187 14.19 15.74 -1.28
CA VAL A 187 14.84 14.51 -0.81
C VAL A 187 15.81 14.87 0.31
N CYS A 188 15.55 14.37 1.50
CA CYS A 188 16.31 14.64 2.72
C CYS A 188 17.05 13.37 3.17
N TYR A 189 18.37 13.42 3.29
CA TYR A 189 19.16 12.25 3.69
C TYR A 189 19.16 12.05 5.20
N PHE A 190 18.84 10.82 5.64
CA PHE A 190 18.99 10.42 7.04
C PHE A 190 20.29 9.63 7.20
N ARG A 191 21.34 10.17 7.82
CA ARG A 191 21.44 11.41 8.61
C ARG A 191 22.68 12.20 8.22
N TRP A 192 22.80 13.43 8.71
CA TRP A 192 23.98 14.26 8.43
C TRP A 192 25.30 13.59 8.81
N ARG A 193 25.40 13.05 10.03
CA ARG A 193 26.61 12.37 10.53
C ARG A 193 26.22 11.10 11.28
N GLN A 194 26.87 9.99 10.94
CA GLN A 194 26.75 8.72 11.65
C GLN A 194 27.02 8.91 13.15
N ALA A 195 26.12 8.42 13.99
CA ALA A 195 26.25 8.53 15.43
C ALA A 195 27.27 7.49 15.95
N PRO A 196 28.26 7.85 16.79
CA PRO A 196 29.16 6.87 17.41
C PRO A 196 28.55 6.13 18.63
N MET A 197 27.24 6.18 18.84
CA MET A 197 26.60 5.63 20.04
C MET A 197 25.18 5.14 19.78
N ALA A 198 24.64 4.41 20.75
CA ALA A 198 23.25 3.95 20.79
C ALA A 198 22.90 2.92 19.68
N GLN A 199 21.61 2.67 19.51
CA GLN A 199 21.04 1.59 18.71
C GLN A 199 21.41 1.70 17.21
N GLU A 200 21.58 2.93 16.71
CA GLU A 200 21.85 3.22 15.30
C GLU A 200 23.32 3.55 15.03
N GLN A 201 24.24 3.14 15.91
CA GLN A 201 25.67 3.45 15.71
C GLN A 201 26.26 2.89 14.41
N MET A 202 25.62 1.87 13.83
CA MET A 202 25.99 1.28 12.54
C MET A 202 25.25 1.89 11.35
N HIS A 203 24.30 2.81 11.57
CA HIS A 203 23.58 3.48 10.49
C HIS A 203 24.44 4.61 9.91
N ALA A 204 24.82 4.47 8.64
CA ALA A 204 25.66 5.45 7.96
C ALA A 204 24.98 6.83 7.87
N GLY A 205 25.78 7.87 7.68
CA GLY A 205 25.32 9.21 7.35
C GLY A 205 26.17 9.82 6.24
N LEU A 206 25.89 11.07 5.86
CA LEU A 206 26.70 11.80 4.89
C LEU A 206 28.14 12.02 5.36
N LEU A 207 28.34 12.05 6.68
CA LEU A 207 29.64 12.06 7.35
C LEU A 207 29.81 10.81 8.22
N ARG A 208 31.05 10.35 8.32
CA ARG A 208 31.49 9.34 9.31
C ARG A 208 31.54 9.94 10.73
N PRO A 209 31.67 9.11 11.79
CA PRO A 209 31.75 9.62 13.16
C PRO A 209 32.92 10.58 13.41
N ASP A 210 34.03 10.44 12.68
CA ASP A 210 35.20 11.34 12.70
C ASP A 210 35.02 12.63 11.87
N SER A 211 33.79 12.88 11.39
CA SER A 211 33.41 14.02 10.54
C SER A 211 34.10 14.07 9.19
N GLN A 212 34.74 12.98 8.75
CA GLN A 212 35.19 12.85 7.37
C GLN A 212 33.99 12.52 6.46
N GLU A 213 34.08 12.93 5.21
CA GLU A 213 33.03 12.71 4.22
C GLU A 213 32.84 11.21 3.95
N ALA A 214 31.58 10.77 3.90
CA ALA A 214 31.20 9.45 3.41
C ALA A 214 30.79 9.52 1.92
N PRO A 215 30.76 8.40 1.18
CA PRO A 215 30.48 8.38 -0.26
C PRO A 215 29.21 9.16 -0.67
N ALA A 216 28.13 9.05 0.12
CA ALA A 216 26.87 9.71 -0.18
C ALA A 216 26.93 11.24 -0.20
N LEU A 217 27.86 11.89 0.52
CA LEU A 217 27.99 13.34 0.45
C LEU A 217 28.51 13.80 -0.92
N CYS A 218 29.37 13.00 -1.55
CA CYS A 218 29.83 13.25 -2.91
C CYS A 218 28.66 13.13 -3.91
N GLU A 219 27.88 12.06 -3.82
CA GLU A 219 26.71 11.81 -4.68
C GLU A 219 25.60 12.86 -4.49
N ALA A 220 25.35 13.29 -3.25
CA ALA A 220 24.40 14.35 -2.94
C ALA A 220 24.83 15.70 -3.55
N ARG A 221 26.12 16.04 -3.46
CA ARG A 221 26.65 17.28 -4.08
C ARG A 221 26.61 17.24 -5.60
N GLU A 222 26.86 16.07 -6.20
CA GLU A 222 26.73 15.88 -7.64
C GLU A 222 25.28 16.08 -8.07
N THR A 223 24.34 15.39 -7.42
CA THR A 223 22.90 15.52 -7.70
C THR A 223 22.42 16.96 -7.55
N ALA A 224 22.84 17.67 -6.49
CA ALA A 224 22.52 19.07 -6.30
C ALA A 224 23.02 19.98 -7.43
N ARG A 225 24.19 19.70 -8.03
CA ARG A 225 24.70 20.45 -9.20
C ARG A 225 23.92 20.13 -10.46
N GLU A 226 23.47 18.89 -10.62
CA GLU A 226 22.71 18.47 -11.79
C GLU A 226 21.29 19.06 -11.77
N ILE A 227 20.65 19.14 -10.59
CA ILE A 227 19.32 19.76 -10.43
C ILE A 227 19.34 21.24 -10.85
N THR A 228 20.39 22.00 -10.54
CA THR A 228 20.48 23.41 -10.96
C THR A 228 20.67 23.59 -12.48
N GLN A 229 20.97 22.51 -13.20
CA GLN A 229 21.13 22.48 -14.65
C GLN A 229 19.94 21.82 -15.35
N ALA A 230 19.05 21.15 -14.61
CA ALA A 230 17.86 20.52 -15.15
C ALA A 230 16.80 21.59 -15.50
N SER A 231 15.96 21.27 -16.49
CA SER A 231 14.80 22.10 -16.82
C SER A 231 13.68 21.87 -15.80
N ASP A 232 12.88 22.90 -15.55
CA ASP A 232 11.64 22.74 -14.80
C ASP A 232 10.71 21.74 -15.52
N VAL A 233 10.17 20.79 -14.76
CA VAL A 233 9.20 19.81 -15.25
C VAL A 233 7.88 19.98 -14.50
N LEU A 234 6.77 19.71 -15.20
CA LEU A 234 5.45 19.67 -14.58
C LEU A 234 5.04 18.22 -14.39
N GLN A 235 4.42 17.94 -13.24
CA GLN A 235 3.77 16.66 -13.03
C GLN A 235 2.55 16.54 -13.96
N GLY A 236 2.45 15.40 -14.66
CA GLY A 236 1.30 15.04 -15.50
C GLY A 236 0.53 13.86 -14.91
N GLN A 237 -0.72 13.68 -15.35
CA GLN A 237 -1.51 12.48 -15.07
C GLN A 237 -0.95 11.30 -15.89
N SER A 238 -0.82 10.14 -15.25
CA SER A 238 -0.43 8.90 -15.93
C SER A 238 -1.60 8.34 -16.76
N ASP A 239 -1.31 7.60 -17.82
CA ASP A 239 -2.35 6.89 -18.59
C ASP A 239 -2.97 5.73 -17.78
N ILE A 240 -2.29 5.27 -16.72
CA ILE A 240 -2.65 4.10 -15.92
C ILE A 240 -2.99 4.53 -14.48
N GLY A 241 -4.16 4.14 -14.00
CA GLY A 241 -4.56 4.23 -12.60
C GLY A 241 -4.55 2.85 -11.94
N LEU A 242 -3.96 2.73 -10.76
CA LEU A 242 -3.86 1.49 -9.99
C LEU A 242 -4.36 1.71 -8.55
N PHE A 243 -5.47 1.09 -8.17
CA PHE A 243 -5.99 1.23 -6.81
C PHE A 243 -5.10 0.56 -5.77
N PHE A 244 -4.88 1.28 -4.66
CA PHE A 244 -4.36 0.73 -3.42
C PHE A 244 -5.26 1.16 -2.25
N ASP A 245 -5.79 0.18 -1.53
CA ASP A 245 -6.73 0.36 -0.43
C ASP A 245 -6.23 -0.36 0.84
N TYR A 246 -5.98 0.43 1.89
CA TYR A 246 -5.52 -0.08 3.19
C TYR A 246 -6.56 -0.97 3.86
N ASP A 247 -7.85 -0.70 3.65
CA ASP A 247 -8.92 -1.52 4.22
C ASP A 247 -8.94 -2.90 3.56
N SER A 248 -8.84 -2.95 2.23
CA SER A 248 -8.64 -4.20 1.49
C SER A 248 -7.38 -4.96 1.94
N ASP A 249 -6.25 -4.29 2.16
CA ASP A 249 -5.05 -4.96 2.69
C ASP A 249 -5.32 -5.66 4.03
N ALA A 250 -6.02 -4.97 4.95
CA ALA A 250 -6.44 -5.55 6.22
C ALA A 250 -7.41 -6.72 6.03
N MET A 251 -8.39 -6.62 5.13
CA MET A 251 -9.35 -7.69 4.84
C MET A 251 -8.66 -8.95 4.28
N TRP A 252 -7.70 -8.78 3.37
CA TRP A 252 -6.89 -9.90 2.86
C TRP A 252 -6.00 -10.50 3.95
N HIS A 253 -5.44 -9.69 4.84
CA HIS A 253 -4.64 -10.18 5.97
C HIS A 253 -5.47 -10.97 6.99
N ILE A 254 -6.69 -10.50 7.30
CA ILE A 254 -7.60 -11.17 8.26
C ILE A 254 -8.11 -12.50 7.69
N GLN A 255 -8.44 -12.54 6.40
CA GLN A 255 -8.86 -13.76 5.72
C GLN A 255 -8.04 -13.98 4.43
N PRO A 256 -6.81 -14.50 4.53
CA PRO A 256 -5.97 -14.72 3.35
C PRO A 256 -6.50 -15.86 2.48
N HIS A 257 -7.23 -16.81 3.08
CA HIS A 257 -7.76 -18.05 2.47
C HIS A 257 -6.69 -19.04 1.96
N GLY A 258 -5.57 -18.56 1.44
CA GLY A 258 -4.43 -19.37 1.00
C GLY A 258 -3.10 -18.83 1.53
N ALA A 259 -2.17 -19.74 1.83
CA ALA A 259 -0.83 -19.36 2.25
C ALA A 259 -0.12 -18.54 1.15
N GLY A 260 0.48 -17.41 1.54
CA GLY A 260 1.19 -16.51 0.61
C GLY A 260 0.30 -15.54 -0.17
N LEU A 261 -1.03 -15.60 -0.03
CA LEU A 261 -1.92 -14.61 -0.62
C LEU A 261 -1.80 -13.27 0.13
N SER A 262 -1.53 -12.21 -0.62
CA SER A 262 -1.22 -10.88 -0.09
C SER A 262 -1.79 -9.82 -1.03
N TYR A 263 -2.60 -8.90 -0.50
CA TYR A 263 -3.14 -7.79 -1.28
C TYR A 263 -2.03 -6.88 -1.78
N PHE A 264 -1.17 -6.38 -0.88
CA PHE A 264 0.01 -5.61 -1.27
C PHE A 264 0.84 -6.36 -2.32
N GLY A 265 1.06 -7.67 -2.14
CA GLY A 265 1.84 -8.48 -3.08
C GLY A 265 1.22 -8.52 -4.48
N LEU A 266 -0.10 -8.71 -4.56
CA LEU A 266 -0.84 -8.70 -5.83
C LEU A 266 -0.77 -7.34 -6.52
N VAL A 267 -1.01 -6.25 -5.78
CA VAL A 267 -0.92 -4.88 -6.33
C VAL A 267 0.52 -4.60 -6.79
N PHE A 268 1.52 -5.00 -6.01
CA PHE A 268 2.92 -4.75 -6.32
C PHE A 268 3.42 -5.55 -7.53
N GLU A 269 3.02 -6.80 -7.72
CA GLU A 269 3.37 -7.57 -8.92
C GLU A 269 2.72 -6.96 -10.19
N ILE A 270 1.50 -6.45 -10.10
CA ILE A 270 0.87 -5.70 -11.20
C ILE A 270 1.63 -4.40 -11.48
N TYR A 271 2.01 -3.66 -10.44
CA TYR A 271 2.81 -2.46 -10.56
C TYR A 271 4.15 -2.73 -11.26
N LYS A 272 4.87 -3.80 -10.87
CA LYS A 272 6.10 -4.25 -11.52
C LYS A 272 5.90 -4.61 -12.99
N ALA A 273 4.79 -5.28 -13.33
CA ALA A 273 4.47 -5.60 -14.71
C ALA A 273 4.25 -4.33 -15.56
N LEU A 274 3.57 -3.32 -15.02
CA LEU A 274 3.37 -2.03 -15.70
C LEU A 274 4.70 -1.27 -15.89
N ARG A 275 5.53 -1.24 -14.84
CA ARG A 275 6.86 -0.60 -14.86
C ARG A 275 7.81 -1.28 -15.84
N ALA A 276 7.78 -2.61 -15.93
CA ALA A 276 8.56 -3.38 -16.90
C ALA A 276 8.19 -3.06 -18.36
N LEU A 277 6.97 -2.57 -18.61
CA LEU A 277 6.51 -2.06 -19.91
C LEU A 277 6.88 -0.59 -20.16
N GLY A 278 7.54 0.07 -19.20
CA GLY A 278 7.91 1.49 -19.29
C GLY A 278 6.75 2.46 -19.06
N LEU A 279 5.66 2.01 -18.41
CA LEU A 279 4.49 2.83 -18.14
C LEU A 279 4.65 3.60 -16.83
N SER A 280 4.26 4.87 -16.84
CA SER A 280 3.99 5.65 -15.62
C SER A 280 2.64 5.25 -15.02
N VAL A 281 2.56 5.24 -13.69
CA VAL A 281 1.39 4.78 -12.95
C VAL A 281 1.00 5.81 -11.91
N ASP A 282 -0.29 6.09 -11.77
CA ASP A 282 -0.85 6.78 -10.62
C ASP A 282 -1.49 5.76 -9.69
N ILE A 283 -1.10 5.78 -8.41
CA ILE A 283 -1.84 5.05 -7.38
C ILE A 283 -3.14 5.79 -7.08
N LEU A 284 -4.27 5.10 -7.11
CA LEU A 284 -5.60 5.66 -6.84
C LEU A 284 -6.06 5.32 -5.43
N ALA A 285 -6.56 6.33 -4.72
CA ALA A 285 -7.21 6.16 -3.41
C ALA A 285 -8.61 5.53 -3.58
N PRO A 286 -9.13 4.77 -2.59
CA PRO A 286 -10.41 4.05 -2.70
C PRO A 286 -11.65 4.98 -2.87
N ASN A 287 -11.53 6.25 -2.52
CA ASN A 287 -12.57 7.27 -2.70
C ASN A 287 -12.55 7.95 -4.09
N THR A 288 -11.62 7.59 -4.98
CA THR A 288 -11.56 8.13 -6.34
C THR A 288 -12.83 7.79 -7.11
N ARG A 289 -13.45 8.78 -7.76
CA ARG A 289 -14.65 8.62 -8.61
C ARG A 289 -14.53 9.29 -9.98
N ASN A 290 -13.56 10.19 -10.15
CA ASN A 290 -13.27 10.78 -11.45
C ASN A 290 -12.14 10.00 -12.12
N PHE A 291 -12.44 9.42 -13.28
CA PHE A 291 -11.50 8.62 -14.05
C PHE A 291 -11.19 9.20 -15.43
N ASP A 292 -11.60 10.45 -15.68
CA ASP A 292 -11.27 11.14 -16.93
C ASP A 292 -9.75 11.21 -17.11
N GLY A 293 -9.28 10.94 -18.33
CA GLY A 293 -7.87 10.92 -18.70
C GLY A 293 -7.18 9.56 -18.58
N TYR A 294 -7.65 8.66 -17.71
CA TYR A 294 -7.07 7.32 -17.60
C TYR A 294 -7.49 6.42 -18.78
N LYS A 295 -6.51 5.77 -19.41
CA LYS A 295 -6.73 4.77 -20.46
C LYS A 295 -6.98 3.39 -19.88
N VAL A 296 -6.36 3.08 -18.74
CA VAL A 296 -6.55 1.82 -18.01
C VAL A 296 -6.67 2.10 -16.51
N ILE A 297 -7.62 1.45 -15.86
CA ILE A 297 -7.85 1.52 -14.42
C ILE A 297 -7.85 0.10 -13.86
N LEU A 298 -6.98 -0.17 -12.91
CA LEU A 298 -6.83 -1.48 -12.29
C LEU A 298 -7.29 -1.44 -10.84
N ALA A 299 -8.20 -2.34 -10.47
CA ALA A 299 -8.58 -2.64 -9.09
C ALA A 299 -8.21 -4.10 -8.80
N PRO A 300 -6.96 -4.39 -8.40
CA PRO A 300 -6.44 -5.76 -8.36
C PRO A 300 -7.17 -6.73 -7.43
N GLY A 301 -7.72 -6.23 -6.33
CA GLY A 301 -8.36 -7.08 -5.33
C GLY A 301 -9.03 -6.28 -4.23
N MET A 302 -9.72 -5.20 -4.61
CA MET A 302 -10.46 -4.35 -3.65
C MET A 302 -11.61 -5.16 -3.05
N MET A 303 -11.39 -5.73 -1.86
CA MET A 303 -12.27 -6.76 -1.32
C MET A 303 -13.67 -6.22 -1.01
N HIS A 304 -13.71 -4.98 -0.53
CA HIS A 304 -14.93 -4.19 -0.49
C HIS A 304 -14.95 -3.17 -1.63
N MET A 305 -16.06 -3.11 -2.36
CA MET A 305 -16.27 -2.14 -3.44
C MET A 305 -17.67 -1.53 -3.31
N PRO A 306 -17.79 -0.28 -2.84
CA PRO A 306 -19.07 0.41 -2.74
C PRO A 306 -19.77 0.51 -4.10
N SER A 307 -21.11 0.51 -4.10
CA SER A 307 -21.91 0.61 -5.33
C SER A 307 -21.55 1.84 -6.16
N GLU A 308 -21.29 2.98 -5.52
CA GLU A 308 -20.92 4.22 -6.22
C GLU A 308 -19.55 4.10 -6.91
N LEU A 309 -18.63 3.28 -6.38
CA LEU A 309 -17.37 3.00 -7.03
C LEU A 309 -17.57 2.08 -8.24
N LYS A 310 -18.39 1.03 -8.10
CA LYS A 310 -18.74 0.14 -9.21
C LYS A 310 -19.37 0.92 -10.37
N ASP A 311 -20.33 1.79 -10.06
CA ASP A 311 -21.02 2.62 -11.04
C ASP A 311 -20.07 3.60 -11.75
N ALA A 312 -19.18 4.25 -10.99
CA ALA A 312 -18.19 5.17 -11.55
C ALA A 312 -17.19 4.45 -12.46
N LEU A 313 -16.74 3.25 -12.07
CA LEU A 313 -15.85 2.42 -12.89
C LEU A 313 -16.55 1.92 -14.15
N ALA A 314 -17.80 1.48 -14.06
CA ALA A 314 -18.58 1.05 -15.23
C ALA A 314 -18.82 2.18 -16.25
N GLN A 315 -18.79 3.43 -15.80
CA GLN A 315 -18.92 4.62 -16.64
C GLN A 315 -17.57 5.19 -17.11
N ALA A 316 -16.45 4.62 -16.65
CA ALA A 316 -15.13 5.08 -17.06
C ALA A 316 -14.93 4.89 -18.58
N LYS A 317 -14.28 5.87 -19.22
CA LYS A 317 -13.99 5.81 -20.67
C LYS A 317 -12.81 4.88 -20.98
N GLY A 318 -11.91 4.68 -20.02
CA GLY A 318 -10.78 3.77 -20.10
C GLY A 318 -11.18 2.32 -19.81
N GLN A 319 -10.27 1.39 -20.12
CA GLN A 319 -10.46 -0.02 -19.79
C GLN A 319 -10.35 -0.23 -18.28
N VAL A 320 -11.36 -0.85 -17.68
CA VAL A 320 -11.32 -1.26 -16.28
C VAL A 320 -10.93 -2.74 -16.20
N VAL A 321 -10.01 -3.06 -15.29
CA VAL A 321 -9.61 -4.42 -14.95
C VAL A 321 -9.78 -4.61 -13.45
N ILE A 322 -10.75 -5.43 -13.05
CA ILE A 322 -10.92 -5.87 -11.66
C ILE A 322 -10.24 -7.24 -11.52
N GLY A 323 -9.46 -7.41 -10.47
CA GLY A 323 -8.78 -8.68 -10.19
C GLY A 323 -9.52 -9.54 -9.16
N PRO A 324 -8.93 -10.67 -8.77
CA PRO A 324 -9.57 -11.65 -7.87
C PRO A 324 -9.97 -11.03 -6.54
N ARG A 325 -11.03 -11.57 -5.94
CA ARG A 325 -11.63 -11.14 -4.66
C ARG A 325 -12.19 -9.72 -4.67
N SER A 326 -12.23 -9.04 -5.81
CA SER A 326 -12.85 -7.71 -5.89
C SER A 326 -14.34 -7.80 -5.58
N ALA A 327 -14.83 -6.91 -4.71
CA ALA A 327 -16.21 -6.92 -4.19
C ALA A 327 -16.62 -8.23 -3.49
N ALA A 328 -15.65 -9.04 -3.04
CA ALA A 328 -15.93 -10.32 -2.39
C ALA A 328 -16.58 -10.20 -1.02
N ARG A 329 -16.56 -9.01 -0.41
CA ARG A 329 -17.15 -8.72 0.90
C ARG A 329 -17.83 -7.35 0.93
N ASP A 330 -18.83 -7.23 1.79
CA ASP A 330 -19.33 -5.93 2.21
C ASP A 330 -18.38 -5.26 3.23
N ILE A 331 -18.81 -4.12 3.76
CA ILE A 331 -17.99 -3.31 4.67
C ILE A 331 -17.70 -4.03 6.00
N ASP A 332 -18.49 -5.04 6.37
CA ASP A 332 -18.37 -5.76 7.65
C ASP A 332 -18.03 -7.25 7.45
N MET A 333 -17.30 -7.57 6.37
CA MET A 333 -16.76 -8.92 6.08
C MET A 333 -17.81 -10.00 5.77
N THR A 334 -19.02 -9.62 5.38
CA THR A 334 -20.05 -10.55 4.91
C THR A 334 -19.97 -10.76 3.40
N ILE A 335 -20.26 -11.98 2.92
CA ILE A 335 -20.36 -12.27 1.48
C ILE A 335 -21.65 -11.63 0.95
N PRO A 336 -21.58 -10.73 -0.05
CA PRO A 336 -22.78 -10.06 -0.54
C PRO A 336 -23.70 -11.00 -1.30
N VAL A 337 -24.99 -10.63 -1.36
CA VAL A 337 -25.98 -11.19 -2.27
C VAL A 337 -26.59 -10.00 -3.04
N PRO A 338 -26.48 -9.94 -4.38
CA PRO A 338 -25.92 -10.94 -5.29
C PRO A 338 -24.43 -11.24 -5.05
N LEU A 339 -24.01 -12.45 -5.44
CA LEU A 339 -22.63 -12.91 -5.21
C LEU A 339 -21.62 -12.06 -6.01
N PRO A 340 -20.36 -11.99 -5.55
CA PRO A 340 -19.31 -11.21 -6.20
C PRO A 340 -19.08 -11.61 -7.68
N PRO A 341 -18.55 -10.70 -8.53
CA PRO A 341 -18.24 -9.30 -8.19
C PRO A 341 -19.49 -8.40 -8.19
N ASP A 342 -20.63 -8.88 -8.69
CA ASP A 342 -21.86 -8.09 -8.88
C ASP A 342 -21.54 -6.72 -9.51
N PHE A 343 -20.93 -6.75 -10.70
CA PHE A 343 -20.39 -5.55 -11.36
C PHE A 343 -21.34 -5.10 -12.48
N PRO A 344 -21.69 -3.79 -12.57
CA PRO A 344 -22.64 -3.31 -13.57
C PRO A 344 -22.25 -3.67 -15.01
N GLY A 345 -23.18 -4.27 -15.74
CA GLY A 345 -22.99 -4.63 -17.15
C GLY A 345 -22.17 -5.90 -17.41
N VAL A 346 -21.78 -6.64 -16.37
CA VAL A 346 -21.00 -7.87 -16.48
C VAL A 346 -21.74 -9.02 -15.81
N ASP A 347 -22.24 -9.97 -16.61
CA ASP A 347 -22.89 -11.19 -16.10
C ASP A 347 -21.85 -12.24 -15.72
N VAL A 348 -21.32 -12.08 -14.51
CA VAL A 348 -20.36 -13.01 -13.86
C VAL A 348 -20.72 -13.16 -12.39
N THR A 349 -20.64 -14.39 -11.91
CA THR A 349 -20.78 -14.80 -10.51
C THR A 349 -19.59 -15.65 -10.11
N VAL A 350 -18.90 -15.30 -9.03
CA VAL A 350 -17.90 -16.15 -8.38
C VAL A 350 -18.65 -17.21 -7.56
N ALA A 351 -18.83 -18.38 -8.16
CA ALA A 351 -19.58 -19.47 -7.54
C ALA A 351 -18.78 -20.19 -6.45
N ARG A 352 -17.47 -20.35 -6.67
CA ARG A 352 -16.54 -21.04 -5.76
C ARG A 352 -15.14 -20.44 -5.88
N VAL A 353 -14.31 -20.67 -4.86
CA VAL A 353 -12.91 -20.23 -4.82
C VAL A 353 -12.02 -21.38 -4.35
N GLU A 354 -10.78 -21.42 -4.82
CA GLU A 354 -9.77 -22.36 -4.34
C GLU A 354 -8.41 -21.67 -4.16
N SER A 355 -7.71 -22.01 -3.09
CA SER A 355 -6.29 -21.70 -2.92
C SER A 355 -5.45 -22.89 -3.38
N ILE A 356 -4.55 -22.66 -4.33
CA ILE A 356 -3.75 -23.69 -5.00
C ILE A 356 -2.35 -23.70 -4.40
N ARG A 357 -1.74 -24.88 -4.27
CA ARG A 357 -0.35 -24.94 -3.81
C ARG A 357 0.60 -24.34 -4.86
N PRO A 358 1.64 -23.60 -4.45
CA PRO A 358 2.61 -23.02 -5.39
C PRO A 358 3.33 -24.05 -6.28
N ASP A 359 3.45 -25.30 -5.83
CA ASP A 359 4.08 -26.41 -6.56
C ASP A 359 3.13 -27.16 -7.52
N THR A 360 1.87 -26.73 -7.62
CA THR A 360 0.87 -27.28 -8.54
C THR A 360 0.22 -26.17 -9.38
N PRO A 361 0.99 -25.40 -10.17
CA PRO A 361 0.44 -24.33 -10.99
C PRO A 361 -0.47 -24.91 -12.09
N LEU A 362 -1.54 -24.19 -12.44
CA LEU A 362 -2.48 -24.58 -13.50
C LEU A 362 -2.08 -23.91 -14.81
N PRO A 363 -1.73 -24.67 -15.87
CA PRO A 363 -1.31 -24.07 -17.14
C PRO A 363 -2.44 -23.27 -17.79
N LEU A 364 -2.09 -22.16 -18.45
CA LEU A 364 -3.03 -21.36 -19.25
C LEU A 364 -2.94 -21.72 -20.75
N ASP A 365 -4.04 -21.60 -21.48
CA ASP A 365 -4.12 -21.96 -22.91
C ASP A 365 -3.13 -21.20 -23.80
N HIS A 366 -2.75 -19.97 -23.40
CA HIS A 366 -1.87 -19.08 -24.16
C HIS A 366 -0.47 -18.93 -23.54
N GLY A 367 -0.09 -19.86 -22.67
CA GLY A 367 1.21 -19.87 -21.99
C GLY A 367 1.19 -19.18 -20.64
N GLY A 368 2.17 -19.54 -19.80
CA GLY A 368 2.15 -19.21 -18.37
C GLY A 368 1.27 -20.16 -17.56
N ALA A 369 1.04 -19.82 -16.30
CA ALA A 369 0.22 -20.61 -15.40
C ALA A 369 -0.45 -19.72 -14.35
N LEU A 370 -1.64 -20.12 -13.93
CA LEU A 370 -2.32 -19.58 -12.75
C LEU A 370 -1.73 -20.23 -11.49
N CYS A 371 -1.38 -19.39 -10.52
CA CYS A 371 -0.77 -19.79 -9.26
C CYS A 371 -1.61 -19.28 -8.08
N ASN A 372 -1.55 -19.99 -6.96
CA ASN A 372 -2.02 -19.60 -5.62
C ASN A 372 -3.53 -19.44 -5.43
N TYR A 373 -4.28 -18.86 -6.37
CA TYR A 373 -5.70 -18.56 -6.20
C TYR A 373 -6.49 -18.64 -7.50
N ARG A 374 -7.68 -19.24 -7.45
CA ARG A 374 -8.62 -19.32 -8.57
C ARG A 374 -10.05 -19.06 -8.11
N GLU A 375 -10.76 -18.29 -8.92
CA GLU A 375 -12.22 -18.13 -8.84
C GLU A 375 -12.88 -18.97 -9.93
N ILE A 376 -13.91 -19.73 -9.56
CA ILE A 376 -14.74 -20.48 -10.48
C ILE A 376 -15.93 -19.59 -10.83
N LEU A 377 -15.94 -19.13 -12.09
CA LEU A 377 -16.91 -18.16 -12.58
C LEU A 377 -18.08 -18.86 -13.29
N GLU A 378 -19.29 -18.36 -13.06
CA GLU A 378 -20.53 -18.71 -13.77
C GLU A 378 -21.11 -17.43 -14.40
N GLY A 379 -21.79 -17.53 -15.54
CA GLY A 379 -22.39 -16.39 -16.24
C GLY A 379 -22.23 -16.43 -17.75
N SER A 380 -22.62 -15.35 -18.43
CA SER A 380 -22.58 -15.23 -19.90
C SER A 380 -21.54 -14.25 -20.43
N ALA A 381 -20.73 -13.63 -19.56
CA ALA A 381 -19.66 -12.73 -20.00
C ALA A 381 -18.66 -13.42 -20.94
N ALA A 382 -18.14 -12.64 -21.91
CA ALA A 382 -17.19 -13.14 -22.88
C ALA A 382 -15.87 -13.54 -22.20
N VAL A 383 -15.43 -14.78 -22.44
CA VAL A 383 -14.15 -15.27 -21.92
C VAL A 383 -13.04 -14.94 -22.92
N VAL A 384 -12.06 -14.16 -22.46
CA VAL A 384 -10.94 -13.68 -23.30
C VAL A 384 -9.70 -14.56 -23.14
N LEU A 385 -9.51 -15.18 -21.97
CA LEU A 385 -8.41 -16.11 -21.66
C LEU A 385 -8.94 -17.23 -20.76
N CYS A 386 -8.63 -18.49 -21.10
CA CYS A 386 -9.04 -19.70 -20.36
C CYS A 386 -7.85 -20.39 -19.68
N ALA A 387 -8.15 -21.09 -18.58
CA ALA A 387 -7.24 -21.90 -17.76
C ALA A 387 -7.75 -23.33 -17.60
#